data_AF-A0AAU7XQ22-F1
#
_entry.id   AF-A0AAU7XQ22-F1
#
_cell.length_a   1.000
_cell.length_b   1.000
_cell.length_c   1.000
_cell.angle_alpha   90.00
_cell.angle_beta   90.00
_cell.angle_gamma   90.00
#
_symmetry.space_group_name_H-M   'P 1'
#
loop_
_entity.id
_entity.type
_entity.pdbx_description
1 polymer ?
#
loop_
_entity_poly.entity_id
_entity_poly.type
_entity_poly.pdbx_seq_one_letter_code
_entity_poly.pdbx_strand_id
1 'polypeptide(L)'
;MIDQDKLRALVKQLYTTVNELEAMFPDRHFTPDGHMVGSLGECLVADAYNLDLKTASNKGYDAVTESGLEVEIKATQSNSVAFPGAAAAYDYH
;
A
#
# COMPACT_ATOMS: atom_id res chain seq x y z
N MET A 1 3.92 3.59 17.20
CA MET A 1 4.17 4.46 16.03
C MET A 1 5.09 3.71 15.10
N ILE A 2 4.72 3.59 13.83
CA ILE A 2 5.57 2.96 12.81
C ILE A 2 6.77 3.88 12.52
N ASP A 3 7.95 3.29 12.33
CA ASP A 3 9.15 4.01 11.88
C ASP A 3 9.08 4.19 10.36
N GLN A 4 8.70 5.39 9.92
CA GLN A 4 8.37 5.66 8.53
C GLN A 4 9.58 5.74 7.61
N ASP A 5 10.67 6.28 8.11
CA ASP A 5 11.90 6.36 7.34
C ASP A 5 12.44 4.95 7.10
N LYS A 6 12.32 4.08 8.11
CA LYS A 6 12.64 2.65 7.95
C LYS A 6 11.71 1.95 6.98
N LEU A 7 10.40 2.16 7.04
CA LEU A 7 9.45 1.56 6.09
C LEU A 7 9.78 1.98 4.64
N ARG A 8 9.96 3.28 4.40
CA ARG A 8 10.34 3.80 3.07
C ARG A 8 11.67 3.24 2.60
N ALA A 9 12.66 3.10 3.49
CA ALA A 9 13.95 2.51 3.16
C ALA A 9 13.83 1.03 2.77
N LEU A 10 13.04 0.25 3.52
CA LEU A 10 12.81 -1.17 3.22
C LEU A 10 12.07 -1.37 1.89
N VAL A 11 11.07 -0.54 1.57
CA VAL A 11 10.37 -0.58 0.27
C VAL A 11 11.34 -0.28 -0.86
N LYS A 12 12.18 0.77 -0.72
CA LYS A 12 13.21 1.07 -1.73
C LYS A 12 14.18 -0.10 -1.91
N GLN A 13 14.67 -0.67 -0.82
CA GLN A 13 15.58 -1.81 -0.84
C GLN A 13 14.95 -3.05 -1.50
N LEU A 14 13.67 -3.32 -1.28
CA LEU A 14 12.94 -4.40 -1.93
C LEU A 14 13.01 -4.25 -3.45
N TYR A 15 12.65 -3.08 -3.99
CA TYR A 15 12.66 -2.84 -5.44
C TYR A 15 14.08 -2.77 -6.02
N THR A 16 15.07 -2.29 -5.26
CA THR A 16 16.48 -2.39 -5.65
C THR A 16 16.90 -3.86 -5.78
N THR A 17 16.57 -4.70 -4.80
CA THR A 17 16.87 -6.14 -4.82
C THR A 17 16.21 -6.83 -6.03
N VAL A 18 14.95 -6.49 -6.30
CA VAL A 18 14.22 -6.98 -7.48
C VAL A 18 14.98 -6.66 -8.77
N ASN A 19 15.38 -5.40 -8.95
CA ASN A 19 16.11 -4.97 -10.14
C ASN A 19 17.46 -5.68 -10.28
N GLU A 20 18.18 -5.89 -9.18
CA GLU A 20 19.46 -6.62 -9.18
C GLU A 20 19.28 -8.09 -9.59
N LEU A 21 18.21 -8.75 -9.10
CA LEU A 21 17.89 -10.12 -9.48
C LEU A 21 17.48 -10.25 -10.95
N GLU A 22 16.67 -9.32 -11.47
CA GLU A 22 16.33 -9.30 -12.91
C GLU A 22 17.56 -9.03 -13.80
N ALA A 23 18.51 -8.21 -13.34
CA ALA A 23 19.77 -8.00 -14.04
C ALA A 23 20.65 -9.27 -14.07
N MET A 24 20.61 -10.09 -13.01
CA MET A 24 21.34 -11.38 -12.96
C MET A 24 20.68 -12.47 -13.81
N PHE A 25 19.35 -12.41 -13.99
CA PHE A 25 18.58 -13.43 -14.68
C PHE A 25 17.60 -12.76 -15.67
N PRO A 26 18.08 -12.31 -16.85
CA PRO A 26 17.30 -11.46 -17.76
C PRO A 26 16.03 -12.13 -18.31
N ASP A 27 15.94 -13.46 -18.29
CA ASP A 27 14.77 -14.23 -18.72
C ASP A 27 13.82 -14.62 -17.57
N ARG A 28 14.01 -14.03 -16.37
CA ARG A 28 13.21 -14.29 -15.17
C ARG A 28 12.70 -12.99 -14.58
N HIS A 29 11.40 -12.97 -14.27
CA HIS A 29 10.78 -11.88 -13.54
C HIS A 29 10.88 -12.10 -12.04
N PHE A 30 11.29 -11.06 -11.32
CA PHE A 30 11.35 -11.04 -9.85
C PHE A 30 10.36 -10.02 -9.31
N THR A 31 9.07 -10.23 -9.59
CA THR A 31 8.01 -9.30 -9.21
C THR A 31 7.52 -9.61 -7.79
N PRO A 32 7.49 -8.65 -6.84
CA PRO A 32 6.81 -8.86 -5.56
C PRO A 32 5.33 -9.15 -5.81
N ASP A 33 4.77 -10.16 -5.15
CA ASP A 33 3.40 -10.57 -5.40
C ASP A 33 2.36 -9.52 -4.96
N GLY A 34 1.13 -9.66 -5.47
CA GLY A 34 0.05 -8.70 -5.19
C GLY A 34 -0.35 -8.62 -3.72
N HIS A 35 -0.12 -9.67 -2.93
CA HIS A 35 -0.45 -9.67 -1.50
C HIS A 35 0.56 -8.82 -0.71
N MET A 36 1.85 -8.98 -0.99
CA MET A 36 2.91 -8.17 -0.41
C MET A 36 2.71 -6.69 -0.76
N VAL A 37 2.36 -6.40 -2.02
CA VAL A 37 2.09 -5.04 -2.50
C VAL A 37 0.88 -4.42 -1.79
N GLY A 38 -0.20 -5.18 -1.62
CA GLY A 38 -1.37 -4.76 -0.85
C GLY A 38 -1.00 -4.34 0.56
N SER A 39 -0.29 -5.22 1.27
CA SER A 39 0.14 -4.97 2.66
C SER A 39 1.03 -3.73 2.80
N LEU A 40 1.97 -3.53 1.86
CA LEU A 40 2.83 -2.34 1.84
C LEU A 40 2.02 -1.06 1.57
N GLY A 41 1.05 -1.14 0.65
CA GLY A 41 0.15 -0.04 0.32
C GLY A 41 -0.70 0.40 1.51
N GLU A 42 -1.32 -0.55 2.20
CA GLU A 42 -2.08 -0.31 3.44
C GLU A 42 -1.24 0.44 4.48
N CYS A 43 0.00 -0.02 4.72
CA CYS A 43 0.90 0.61 5.68
C CYS A 43 1.29 2.04 5.29
N LEU A 44 1.59 2.28 4.01
CA LEU A 44 1.98 3.60 3.50
C LEU A 44 0.81 4.60 3.52
N VAL A 45 -0.39 4.16 3.14
CA VAL A 45 -1.59 5.02 3.13
C VAL A 45 -2.02 5.35 4.55
N ALA A 46 -2.01 4.38 5.45
CA ALA A 46 -2.36 4.63 6.84
C ALA A 46 -1.42 5.64 7.50
N ASP A 47 -0.12 5.58 7.19
CA ASP A 47 0.80 6.63 7.63
C ASP A 47 0.47 7.99 7.01
N ALA A 48 0.37 8.05 5.68
CA ALA A 48 0.24 9.30 4.95
C ALA A 48 -1.04 10.07 5.30
N TYR A 49 -2.11 9.35 5.67
CA TYR A 49 -3.43 9.91 5.96
C TYR A 49 -3.86 9.73 7.42
N ASN A 50 -2.94 9.31 8.30
CA ASN A 50 -3.21 9.05 9.72
C ASN A 50 -4.45 8.16 9.96
N LEU A 51 -4.54 7.05 9.23
CA LEU A 51 -5.65 6.11 9.34
C LEU A 51 -5.38 5.05 10.41
N ASP A 52 -6.43 4.65 11.13
CA ASP A 52 -6.39 3.49 12.02
C ASP A 52 -6.56 2.20 11.20
N LEU A 53 -5.44 1.52 10.91
CA LEU A 53 -5.46 0.23 10.21
C LEU A 53 -6.14 -0.83 11.06
N LYS A 54 -7.05 -1.55 10.42
CA LYS A 54 -7.62 -2.74 11.02
C LYS A 54 -6.68 -3.93 10.87
N THR A 55 -6.88 -4.92 11.73
CA THR A 55 -6.20 -6.21 11.59
C THR A 55 -6.44 -6.78 10.20
N ALA A 56 -5.36 -7.24 9.57
CA ALA A 56 -5.42 -7.87 8.26
C ALA A 56 -6.49 -8.99 8.23
N SER A 57 -7.20 -9.13 7.10
CA SER A 57 -8.31 -10.07 6.89
C SER A 57 -9.66 -9.71 7.53
N ASN A 58 -9.89 -8.45 7.92
CA ASN A 58 -11.25 -7.99 8.24
C ASN A 58 -12.11 -7.90 6.97
N LYS A 59 -13.36 -8.35 7.05
CA LYS A 59 -14.32 -8.17 5.95
C LYS A 59 -14.86 -6.75 5.97
N GLY A 60 -14.63 -5.98 4.91
CA GLY A 60 -15.35 -4.73 4.62
C GLY A 60 -14.45 -3.54 4.29
N TYR A 61 -13.49 -3.22 5.15
CA TYR A 61 -12.62 -2.06 5.03
C TYR A 61 -11.26 -2.32 5.70
N ASP A 62 -10.23 -1.60 5.26
CA ASP A 62 -8.84 -1.80 5.69
C ASP A 62 -8.43 -0.81 6.79
N ALA A 63 -9.02 0.39 6.79
CA ALA A 63 -8.73 1.42 7.78
C ALA A 63 -9.92 2.32 8.11
N VAL A 64 -9.80 3.11 9.18
CA VAL A 64 -10.80 4.12 9.58
C VAL A 64 -10.12 5.48 9.76
N THR A 65 -10.74 6.55 9.28
CA THR A 65 -10.26 7.93 9.49
C THR A 65 -10.51 8.38 10.94
N GLU A 66 -9.90 9.49 11.35
CA GLU A 66 -10.22 10.14 12.64
C GLU A 66 -11.72 10.50 12.77
N SER A 67 -12.38 10.80 11.65
CA SER A 67 -13.82 11.11 11.59
C SER A 67 -14.74 9.87 11.55
N GLY A 68 -14.18 8.66 11.61
CA GLY A 68 -14.93 7.41 11.63
C GLY A 68 -15.36 6.89 10.25
N LEU A 69 -14.81 7.42 9.15
CA LEU A 69 -15.09 6.92 7.81
C LEU A 69 -14.29 5.64 7.54
N GLU A 70 -14.96 4.62 7.02
CA GLU A 70 -14.36 3.38 6.57
C GLU A 70 -13.66 3.58 5.21
N VAL A 71 -12.43 3.08 5.09
CA VAL A 71 -11.58 3.22 3.90
C VAL A 71 -11.10 1.85 3.45
N GLU A 72 -11.29 1.56 2.16
CA GLU A 72 -10.67 0.41 1.47
C GLU A 72 -9.41 0.89 0.74
N ILE A 73 -8.30 0.19 0.93
CA ILE A 73 -6.99 0.52 0.39
C ILE A 73 -6.60 -0.54 -0.63
N LYS A 74 -6.46 -0.12 -1.89
CA LYS A 74 -6.01 -1.00 -2.97
C LYS A 74 -4.68 -0.50 -3.50
N ALA A 75 -3.66 -1.36 -3.43
CA ALA A 75 -2.36 -1.12 -4.04
C ALA A 75 -2.10 -2.15 -5.13
N THR A 76 -1.62 -1.67 -6.27
CA THR A 76 -1.22 -2.50 -7.41
C THR A 76 0.19 -2.12 -7.85
N GLN A 77 0.92 -3.09 -8.40
CA GLN A 77 2.14 -2.80 -9.12
C GLN A 77 1.79 -2.39 -10.55
N SER A 78 2.01 -1.11 -10.85
CA SER A 78 2.01 -0.52 -12.18
C SER A 78 3.08 0.59 -12.18
N ASN A 79 3.38 1.21 -13.32
CA ASN A 79 4.24 2.40 -13.39
C ASN A 79 3.67 3.60 -12.60
N SER A 80 2.49 3.46 -12.01
CA SER A 80 1.86 4.43 -11.11
C SER A 80 1.14 3.68 -9.99
N VAL A 81 1.29 4.16 -8.75
CA VAL A 81 0.39 3.77 -7.66
C VAL A 81 -0.89 4.60 -7.84
N ALA A 82 -2.02 3.93 -8.07
CA ALA A 82 -3.34 4.57 -8.11
C ALA A 82 -4.06 4.30 -6.80
N PHE A 83 -4.39 5.37 -6.07
CA PHE A 83 -5.30 5.31 -4.93
C PHE A 83 -6.69 5.67 -5.44
N PRO A 84 -7.58 4.71 -5.74
CA PRO A 84 -8.97 5.04 -6.02
C PRO A 84 -9.51 5.77 -4.79
N GLY A 85 -10.01 6.99 -5.01
CA GLY A 85 -10.29 7.95 -3.95
C GLY A 85 -11.07 7.36 -2.79
N ALA A 86 -10.66 7.75 -1.58
CA ALA A 86 -11.53 7.75 -0.41
C ALA A 86 -12.92 8.16 -0.86
N ALA A 87 -13.94 7.40 -0.43
CA ALA A 87 -15.34 7.59 -0.77
C ALA A 87 -15.62 9.07 -1.08
N ALA A 88 -15.97 9.34 -2.32
CA ALA A 88 -16.68 10.55 -2.66
C ALA A 88 -17.96 10.53 -1.82
N ALA A 89 -17.90 11.14 -0.63
CA ALA A 89 -19.06 11.66 0.04
C ALA A 89 -19.56 12.79 -0.85
N TYR A 90 -20.35 12.41 -1.87
CA TYR A 90 -21.21 13.35 -2.56
C TYR A 90 -22.17 13.88 -1.50
N ASP A 91 -21.98 15.16 -1.18
CA ASP A 91 -22.88 15.93 -0.35
C ASP A 91 -24.24 16.02 -1.07
N TYR A 92 -25.31 15.75 -0.33
CA TYR A 92 -26.68 15.86 -0.82
C TYR A 92 -27.06 17.34 -0.90
N HIS A 93 -27.35 17.82 -2.11
CA HIS A 93 -28.27 18.94 -2.34
C HIS A 93 -29.32 18.52 -3.34
#